data_AF-A0A2X3J8L5-F1
#
_entry.id   AF-A0A2X3J8L5-F1
#
_cell.length_a   1.000
_cell.length_b   1.000
_cell.length_c   1.000
_cell.angle_alpha   90.00
_cell.angle_beta   90.00
_cell.angle_gamma   90.00
#
_symmetry.space_group_name_H-M   'P 1'
#
loop_
_entity.id
_entity.type
_entity.pdbx_description
1 polymer ?
#
loop_
_entity_poly.entity_id
_entity_poly.type
_entity_poly.pdbx_seq_one_letter_code
_entity_poly.pdbx_strand_id
1 'polypeptide(L)' 'MSQRLPVLLVQMGRPPEEIQQAVGDQPAWFEQALKHPDVELKIVRPFLGESLPAPESFQAAVISGFMVDGDGA' A
#
# COMPACT_ATOMS: atom_id res chain seq x y z
N MET A 1 12.45 -10.69 -23.41
CA MET A 1 11.50 -10.71 -22.28
C MET A 1 11.43 -9.29 -21.74
N SER A 2 10.33 -8.57 -21.96
CA SER A 2 10.14 -7.25 -21.36
C SER A 2 10.09 -7.43 -19.84
N GLN A 3 10.91 -6.69 -19.09
CA GLN A 3 10.79 -6.68 -17.63
C GLN A 3 9.41 -6.10 -17.27
N ARG A 4 8.64 -6.80 -16.44
CA ARG A 4 7.41 -6.25 -15.87
C ARG A 4 7.78 -5.55 -14.57
N LEU A 5 7.40 -4.28 -14.46
CA LEU A 5 7.59 -3.50 -13.24
C LEU A 5 6.44 -3.80 -12.28
N PRO A 6 6.65 -3.72 -10.95
CA PRO A 6 5.60 -3.99 -9.98
C PRO A 6 4.50 -2.93 -10.00
N VAL A 7 3.33 -3.29 -9.47
CA VAL A 7 2.33 -2.34 -8.99
C VAL A 7 2.75 -1.89 -7.59
N LEU A 8 2.78 -0.58 -7.35
CA LEU A 8 3.14 -0.01 -6.05
C LEU A 8 1.89 0.29 -5.23
N LEU A 9 1.81 -0.21 -4.00
CA LEU A 9 0.88 0.28 -2.97
C LEU A 9 1.65 1.17 -1.99
N VAL A 10 1.31 2.45 -1.98
CA VAL A 10 1.81 3.41 -0.98
C VAL A 10 0.79 3.48 0.15
N GLN A 11 1.13 2.85 1.27
CA GLN A 11 0.30 2.87 2.46
C GLN A 11 0.64 4.11 3.30
N MET A 12 -0.27 5.08 3.38
CA MET A 12 -0.02 6.34 4.09
C MET A 12 -0.34 6.30 5.59
N GLY A 13 -0.89 5.20 6.08
CA GLY A 13 -1.19 4.99 7.48
C GLY A 13 -1.89 3.67 7.72
N ARG A 14 -2.31 3.45 8.96
CA ARG A 14 -3.04 2.25 9.37
C ARG A 14 -4.27 2.66 10.19
N PRO A 15 -5.47 2.14 9.86
CA PRO A 15 -6.65 2.39 10.68
C PRO A 15 -6.46 1.88 12.11
N PRO A 16 -7.19 2.42 13.11
CA PRO A 16 -7.26 1.84 14.45
C PRO A 16 -7.50 0.33 14.45
N GLU A 17 -7.04 -0.34 15.50
CA GLU A 17 -7.09 -1.81 15.59
C GLU A 17 -8.52 -2.34 15.48
N GLU A 18 -9.49 -1.64 16.06
CA GLU A 18 -10.90 -1.99 16.03
C GLU A 18 -11.45 -2.03 14.61
N ILE A 19 -11.02 -1.08 13.76
CA ILE A 19 -11.39 -1.05 12.35
C ILE A 19 -10.70 -2.20 11.62
N GLN A 20 -9.40 -2.44 11.85
CA GLN A 20 -8.68 -3.55 11.23
C GLN A 20 -9.31 -4.91 11.56
N GLN A 21 -9.76 -5.10 12.81
CA GLN A 21 -10.46 -6.32 13.21
C GLN A 21 -11.83 -6.47 12.54
N ALA A 22 -12.54 -5.37 12.30
CA ALA A 22 -13.86 -5.37 11.67
C ALA A 22 -13.82 -5.58 10.15
N VAL A 23 -12.85 -4.97 9.45
CA VAL A 23 -12.81 -4.96 7.97
C VAL A 23 -11.59 -5.65 7.36
N GLY A 24 -10.65 -6.09 8.19
CA GLY A 24 -9.40 -6.70 7.77
C GLY A 24 -8.27 -5.69 7.50
N ASP A 25 -7.12 -6.22 7.07
CA ASP A 25 -5.94 -5.43 6.73
C ASP A 25 -5.92 -5.07 5.23
N GLN A 26 -5.77 -3.78 4.94
CA GLN A 26 -5.79 -3.26 3.57
C GLN A 26 -4.66 -3.84 2.69
N PRO A 27 -3.38 -3.85 3.11
CA PRO A 27 -2.33 -4.54 2.38
C PRO A 27 -2.66 -5.99 2.03
N ALA A 28 -3.12 -6.77 3.00
CA ALA A 28 -3.49 -8.17 2.78
C ALA A 28 -4.67 -8.33 1.80
N TRP A 29 -5.61 -7.37 1.77
CA TRP A 29 -6.68 -7.35 0.77
C TRP A 29 -6.13 -7.13 -0.65
N PHE A 30 -5.20 -6.17 -0.83
CA PHE A 30 -4.57 -5.92 -2.14
C PHE A 30 -3.72 -7.09 -2.62
N GLU A 31 -2.97 -7.75 -1.73
CA GLU A 31 -2.20 -8.95 -2.05
C GLU A 31 -3.10 -10.06 -2.61
N GLN A 32 -4.28 -10.25 -2.03
CA GLN A 32 -5.25 -11.23 -2.51
C GLN A 32 -5.93 -10.80 -3.80
N ALA A 33 -6.36 -9.53 -3.90
CA ALA A 33 -7.04 -9.00 -5.08
C ALA A 33 -6.14 -8.99 -6.32
N LEU A 34 -4.83 -8.79 -6.14
CA LEU A 34 -3.83 -8.74 -7.21
C LEU A 34 -3.06 -10.05 -7.37
N LYS A 35 -3.49 -11.14 -6.73
CA LYS A 35 -2.81 -12.44 -6.78
C LYS A 35 -2.89 -13.04 -8.19
N HIS A 36 -1.92 -12.70 -9.02
CA HIS A 36 -1.82 -13.15 -10.40
C HIS A 36 -0.34 -13.43 -10.74
N PRO A 37 0.00 -14.50 -11.49
CA PRO A 37 1.39 -14.88 -11.79
C PRO A 37 2.22 -13.76 -12.44
N ASP A 38 1.54 -12.87 -13.15
CA ASP A 38 2.16 -11.77 -13.92
C ASP A 38 2.15 -10.42 -13.20
N VAL A 39 1.64 -10.36 -11.96
CA VAL A 39 1.54 -9.13 -11.17
C VAL A 39 2.39 -9.27 -9.92
N GLU A 40 3.40 -8.41 -9.81
CA GLU A 40 4.15 -8.22 -8.58
C GLU A 40 3.58 -7.00 -7.86
N LEU A 41 3.19 -7.17 -6.59
CA LEU A 41 2.78 -6.07 -5.72
C LEU A 41 3.95 -5.69 -4.81
N LYS A 42 4.35 -4.41 -4.87
CA LYS A 42 5.31 -3.82 -3.93
C LYS A 42 4.57 -2.89 -2.99
N ILE A 43 4.74 -3.07 -1.69
CA ILE A 43 4.11 -2.22 -0.67
C ILE A 43 5.19 -1.36 -0.03
N VAL A 44 4.93 -0.06 0.12
CA VAL A 44 5.78 0.86 0.89
C VAL A 44 4.97 1.61 1.93
N ARG A 45 5.59 1.90 3.07
CA ARG A 45 4.97 2.51 4.26
C ARG A 45 5.72 3.78 4.67
N PRO A 46 5.51 4.91 3.98
CA PRO A 46 6.19 6.16 4.34
C PRO A 46 5.91 6.64 5.77
N PHE A 47 4.73 6.31 6.33
CA PHE A 47 4.40 6.61 7.72
C PHE A 47 5.29 5.88 8.76
N LEU A 48 6.00 4.83 8.34
CA LEU A 48 7.01 4.14 9.15
C LEU A 48 8.45 4.58 8.79
N GLY A 49 8.61 5.59 7.93
CA GLY A 49 9.91 6.09 7.48
C GLY A 49 10.49 5.40 6.25
N GLU A 50 9.74 4.51 5.58
CA GLU A 50 10.20 3.91 4.32
C GLU A 50 10.26 4.96 3.20
N SER A 51 11.31 4.90 2.36
CA SER A 51 11.44 5.81 1.21
C SER A 51 10.53 5.41 0.06
N LEU A 52 9.99 6.40 -0.65
CA LEU A 52 9.34 6.16 -1.93
C LEU A 52 10.36 5.67 -2.96
N PRO A 53 10.03 4.65 -3.78
CA PRO A 53 10.92 4.18 -4.82
C PRO A 53 11.02 5.18 -5.97
N ALA A 54 12.02 5.01 -6.84
CA ALA A 54 12.18 5.84 -8.03
C ALA A 54 10.92 5.77 -8.92
N PRO A 55 10.42 6.88 -9.51
CA PRO A 55 9.20 6.90 -10.32
C PRO A 55 9.18 5.90 -11.49
N GLU A 56 10.35 5.55 -12.03
CA GLU A 56 10.54 4.60 -13.11
C GLU A 56 10.56 3.12 -12.68
N SER A 57 10.49 2.84 -11.38
CA SER A 57 10.64 1.47 -10.84
C SER A 57 9.32 0.72 -10.65
N PHE A 58 8.19 1.25 -11.12
CA PHE A 58 6.86 0.65 -11.00
C PHE A 58 6.00 1.02 -12.23
N GLN A 59 5.02 0.19 -12.57
CA GLN A 59 4.14 0.43 -13.73
C GLN A 59 2.86 1.20 -13.38
N ALA A 60 2.44 1.15 -12.12
CA ALA A 60 1.27 1.84 -11.60
C ALA A 60 1.42 2.00 -10.08
N ALA A 61 0.75 3.01 -9.51
CA ALA A 61 0.72 3.23 -8.06
C ALA A 61 -0.71 3.42 -7.56
N VAL A 62 -1.01 2.83 -6.40
CA VAL A 62 -2.19 3.08 -5.58
C VAL A 62 -1.71 3.76 -4.31
N ILE A 63 -2.29 4.90 -3.96
CA ILE A 63 -1.96 5.64 -2.75
C ILE A 63 -3.16 5.55 -1.82
N SER A 64 -2.99 4.94 -0.65
CA SER A 64 -4.08 4.86 0.32
C SER A 64 -4.18 6.16 1.12
N GLY A 65 -5.41 6.58 1.38
CA GLY A 65 -5.68 7.64 2.35
C GLY A 65 -5.71 7.06 3.76
N PHE A 66 -5.26 7.85 4.72
CA PHE A 66 -5.53 7.63 6.13
C PHE A 66 -5.97 8.96 6.75
N MET A 67 -6.96 8.91 7.64
CA MET A 67 -7.42 10.06 8.40
C MET A 67 -6.93 9.89 9.84
N VAL A 68 -6.22 10.89 10.35
CA VAL A 68 -6.03 11.04 11.79
C VAL A 68 -7.27 11.71 12.35
N ASP A 69 -7.94 11.11 13.33
CA ASP A 69 -8.97 11.81 14.08
C ASP A 69 -8.29 12.97 14.81
N GLY A 70 -8.85 14.17 14.64
CA GLY A 70 -8.27 15.40 15.15
C GLY A 70 -8.36 15.48 16.67
N ASP A 71 -7.25 15.19 17.35
CA ASP A 71 -6.87 15.81 18.62
C ASP A 71 -5.35 16.14 18.57
N GLY A 72 -4.95 16.76 17.47
CA GLY A 72 -3.62 17.33 17.27
C GLY A 72 -3.65 18.84 17.40
N ALA A 73 -3.86 19.33 18.62
CA ALA A 73 -3.52 20.69 19.05
C ALA A 73 -2.85 20.63 20.42
#